data_AF-A0ABD5IZS9-F1
#
_entry.id   AF-A0ABD5IZS9-F1
#
_cell.length_a   1.000
_cell.length_b   1.000
_cell.length_c   1.000
_cell.angle_alpha   90.00
_cell.angle_beta   90.00
_cell.angle_gamma   90.00
#
_symmetry.space_group_name_H-M   'P 1'
#
loop_
_entity.id
_entity.type
_entity.pdbx_description
1 polymer ?
#
loop_
_entity_poly.entity_id
_entity_poly.type
_entity_poly.pdbx_seq_one_letter_code
_entity_poly.pdbx_strand_id
1 'polypeptide(L)'
;MACPEDIDTDAVVWATAMTANAALAEAAGITLDPSGGISVDGALRSVSHPEIYAVGDAAAMTTPAAGHLRMACATALPAGSHAASSILAETRGRQPEPLRFRFVVQCVSLGRRDGLIQLVRADDSPRERVLRGGLAARAKERVVRSTVSMLRLAARRPGAVPLIPGMS
;
A
#
# COMPACT_ATOMS: atom_id res chain seq x y z
N MET A 1 0.78 -12.95 -35.93
CA MET A 1 0.01 -12.45 -34.76
C MET A 1 -1.16 -13.40 -34.59
N ALA A 2 -1.11 -14.29 -33.59
CA ALA A 2 -2.20 -15.22 -33.34
C ALA A 2 -3.42 -14.42 -32.84
N CYS A 3 -4.59 -14.63 -33.44
CA CYS A 3 -5.85 -14.14 -32.89
C CYS A 3 -6.07 -14.86 -31.55
N PRO A 4 -6.55 -14.19 -30.49
CA PRO A 4 -6.90 -14.90 -29.26
C PRO A 4 -7.89 -16.01 -29.62
N GLU A 5 -7.62 -17.21 -29.15
CA GLU A 5 -8.59 -18.30 -29.18
C GLU A 5 -9.81 -17.89 -28.35
N ASP A 6 -11.01 -18.00 -28.93
CA ASP A 6 -12.25 -17.83 -28.19
C ASP A 6 -12.41 -19.01 -27.22
N ILE A 7 -12.59 -18.69 -25.93
CA ILE A 7 -12.77 -19.68 -24.86
C ILE A 7 -14.24 -19.67 -24.45
N ASP A 8 -14.94 -20.78 -24.68
CA ASP A 8 -16.32 -20.96 -24.22
C ASP A 8 -16.36 -21.01 -22.67
N THR A 9 -17.12 -20.10 -22.05
CA THR A 9 -17.22 -19.99 -20.59
C THR A 9 -18.54 -19.34 -20.18
N ASP A 10 -19.13 -19.81 -19.08
CA ASP A 10 -20.32 -19.21 -18.48
C ASP A 10 -20.00 -17.91 -17.71
N ALA A 11 -18.74 -17.72 -17.28
CA ALA A 11 -18.32 -16.57 -16.49
C ALA A 11 -16.83 -16.24 -16.66
N VAL A 12 -16.50 -14.95 -16.55
CA VAL A 12 -15.12 -14.42 -16.54
C VAL A 12 -14.90 -13.59 -15.29
N VAL A 13 -13.81 -13.87 -14.57
CA VAL A 13 -13.37 -13.08 -13.41
C VAL A 13 -11.99 -12.48 -13.72
N TRP A 14 -11.91 -11.14 -13.72
CA TRP A 14 -10.67 -10.41 -14.00
C TRP A 14 -9.98 -9.99 -12.70
N ALA A 15 -8.80 -10.55 -12.42
CA ALA A 15 -8.01 -10.29 -11.22
C ALA A 15 -6.50 -10.17 -11.50
N THR A 16 -6.14 -9.75 -12.72
CA THR A 16 -4.74 -9.75 -13.22
C THR A 16 -4.01 -8.44 -12.97
N ALA A 17 -4.72 -7.32 -12.84
CA ALA A 17 -4.14 -5.98 -12.71
C ALA A 17 -5.04 -5.03 -11.91
N MET A 18 -4.42 -3.96 -11.42
CA MET A 18 -5.08 -2.80 -10.82
C MET A 18 -4.58 -1.53 -11.50
N THR A 19 -5.38 -0.47 -11.42
CA THR A 19 -5.01 0.86 -11.91
C THR A 19 -5.45 1.89 -10.87
N ALA A 20 -4.64 2.91 -10.63
CA ALA A 20 -4.98 3.98 -9.73
C ALA A 20 -6.27 4.69 -10.20
N ASN A 21 -7.20 4.94 -9.27
CA ASN A 21 -8.38 5.74 -9.56
C ASN A 21 -8.01 7.24 -9.50
N ALA A 22 -7.48 7.76 -10.61
CA ALA A 22 -6.89 9.10 -10.68
C ALA A 22 -7.72 10.11 -11.49
N ALA A 23 -8.91 9.73 -12.00
CA ALA A 23 -9.71 10.57 -12.90
C ALA A 23 -10.06 11.95 -12.30
N LEU A 24 -10.37 12.02 -11.00
CA LEU A 24 -10.63 13.29 -10.33
C LEU A 24 -9.36 14.16 -10.23
N ALA A 25 -8.23 13.54 -9.95
CA ALA A 25 -6.95 14.24 -9.84
C ALA A 25 -6.53 14.81 -11.20
N GLU A 26 -6.65 14.01 -12.27
CA GLU A 26 -6.41 14.44 -13.64
C GLU A 26 -7.32 15.61 -14.04
N ALA A 27 -8.64 15.50 -13.79
CA ALA A 27 -9.59 16.57 -14.07
C ALA A 27 -9.31 17.86 -13.27
N ALA A 28 -8.71 17.73 -12.09
CA ALA A 28 -8.27 18.84 -11.26
C ALA A 28 -6.90 19.42 -11.68
N GLY A 29 -6.26 18.87 -12.71
CA GLY A 29 -4.93 19.31 -13.18
C GLY A 29 -3.77 18.85 -12.30
N ILE A 30 -3.98 17.86 -11.44
CA ILE A 30 -2.94 17.28 -10.58
C ILE A 30 -2.05 16.35 -11.41
N THR A 31 -0.73 16.54 -11.31
CA THR A 31 0.24 15.70 -12.03
C THR A 31 0.14 14.24 -11.61
N LEU A 32 -0.04 13.38 -12.62
CA LEU A 32 0.10 11.94 -12.50
C LEU A 32 1.47 11.49 -12.97
N ASP A 33 1.97 10.39 -12.43
CA ASP A 33 3.18 9.74 -12.89
C ASP A 33 2.89 8.76 -14.06
N PRO A 34 3.92 8.18 -14.70
CA PRO A 34 3.72 7.21 -15.78
C PRO A 34 2.98 5.92 -15.39
N SER A 35 2.85 5.61 -14.09
CA SER A 35 2.04 4.48 -13.60
C SER A 35 0.55 4.83 -13.49
N GLY A 36 0.19 6.10 -13.68
CA GLY A 36 -1.17 6.62 -13.56
C GLY A 36 -1.56 7.03 -12.14
N GLY A 37 -0.65 6.95 -11.17
CA GLY A 37 -0.86 7.41 -9.80
C GLY A 37 -0.54 8.89 -9.63
N ILE A 38 -1.11 9.54 -8.61
CA ILE A 38 -0.77 10.92 -8.27
C ILE A 38 0.71 10.98 -7.91
N SER A 39 1.47 11.84 -8.61
CA SER A 39 2.90 12.02 -8.33
C SER A 39 3.08 12.77 -7.02
N VAL A 40 3.80 12.15 -6.07
CA VAL A 40 3.99 12.69 -4.72
C VAL A 40 5.45 12.81 -4.32
N ASP A 41 5.75 13.75 -3.43
CA ASP A 41 7.04 13.89 -2.77
C ASP A 41 7.22 12.88 -1.62
N GLY A 42 8.37 12.94 -0.94
CA GLY A 42 8.68 12.06 0.18
C GLY A 42 7.71 12.17 1.35
N ALA A 43 7.02 13.31 1.52
CA ALA A 43 6.04 13.53 2.58
C ALA A 43 4.60 13.18 2.15
N LEU A 44 4.44 12.62 0.94
CA LEU A 44 3.17 12.25 0.29
C LEU A 44 2.32 13.43 -0.19
N ARG A 45 2.93 14.60 -0.41
CA ARG A 45 2.28 15.77 -1.02
C ARG A 45 2.36 15.67 -2.53
N SER A 46 1.33 16.12 -3.24
CA SER A 46 1.40 16.25 -4.69
C SER A 46 2.54 17.18 -5.08
N VAL A 47 3.31 16.77 -6.10
CA VAL A 47 4.40 17.60 -6.65
C VAL A 47 3.91 18.84 -7.39
N SER A 48 2.63 18.86 -7.78
CA SER A 48 1.99 19.98 -8.50
C SER A 48 1.15 20.88 -7.60
N HIS A 49 0.57 20.30 -6.54
CA HIS A 49 -0.36 20.96 -5.62
C HIS A 49 0.05 20.61 -4.18
N PRO A 50 1.04 21.30 -3.59
CA PRO A 50 1.63 20.94 -2.30
C PRO A 50 0.64 20.87 -1.12
N GLU A 51 -0.54 21.50 -1.26
CA GLU A 51 -1.66 21.46 -0.31
C GLU A 51 -2.46 20.15 -0.35
N ILE A 52 -2.25 19.32 -1.37
CA ILE A 52 -2.95 18.05 -1.58
C ILE A 52 -2.03 16.89 -1.21
N TYR A 53 -2.52 16.00 -0.35
CA TYR A 53 -1.85 14.74 -0.04
C TYR A 53 -2.54 13.58 -0.76
N ALA A 54 -1.74 12.66 -1.30
CA ALA A 54 -2.24 11.42 -1.90
C ALA A 54 -1.61 10.21 -1.20
N VAL A 55 -2.44 9.20 -0.91
CA VAL A 55 -2.03 8.00 -0.16
C VAL A 55 -2.69 6.74 -0.73
N GLY A 56 -2.14 5.58 -0.38
CA GLY A 56 -2.68 4.29 -0.79
C GLY A 56 -2.60 4.10 -2.31
N ASP A 57 -3.56 3.37 -2.87
CA ASP A 57 -3.51 2.93 -4.27
C ASP A 57 -3.68 4.06 -5.30
N ALA A 58 -4.06 5.27 -4.86
CA ALA A 58 -4.15 6.44 -5.72
C ALA A 58 -2.81 7.18 -5.92
N ALA A 59 -1.80 6.90 -5.07
CA ALA A 59 -0.55 7.63 -5.05
C ALA A 59 0.62 6.82 -5.61
N ALA A 60 1.45 7.48 -6.42
CA ALA A 60 2.72 6.94 -6.89
C ALA A 60 3.81 7.12 -5.82
N MET A 61 3.79 6.26 -4.80
CA MET A 61 4.67 6.37 -3.65
C MET A 61 6.01 5.67 -3.88
N THR A 62 7.10 6.30 -3.45
CA THR A 62 8.45 5.72 -3.48
C THR A 62 9.15 5.91 -2.14
N THR A 63 9.87 4.90 -1.65
CA THR A 63 10.76 5.05 -0.50
C THR A 63 12.18 4.60 -0.84
N PRO A 64 13.21 5.13 -0.15
CA PRO A 64 14.60 4.70 -0.37
C PRO A 64 14.83 3.19 -0.14
N ALA A 65 14.04 2.57 0.75
CA ALA A 65 14.22 1.17 1.12
C ALA A 65 13.48 0.20 0.18
N ALA A 66 12.33 0.61 -0.36
CA ALA A 66 11.46 -0.27 -1.13
C ALA A 66 11.37 0.09 -2.62
N GLY A 67 11.91 1.24 -3.03
CA GLY A 67 11.62 1.79 -4.35
C GLY A 67 10.14 2.14 -4.46
N HIS A 68 9.55 1.88 -5.62
CA HIS A 68 8.13 2.11 -5.86
C HIS A 68 7.27 1.16 -5.01
N LEU A 69 6.29 1.70 -4.30
CA LEU A 69 5.39 0.92 -3.46
C LEU A 69 4.21 0.42 -4.30
N ARG A 70 4.07 -0.90 -4.44
CA ARG A 70 2.90 -1.49 -5.10
C ARG A 70 1.58 -1.13 -4.39
N MET A 71 0.49 -1.16 -5.16
CA MET A 71 -0.87 -1.10 -4.64
C MET A 71 -1.12 -2.24 -3.64
N ALA A 72 -1.45 -1.88 -2.41
CA ALA A 72 -1.55 -2.82 -1.30
C ALA A 72 -2.20 -2.21 -0.05
N CYS A 73 -3.01 -3.00 0.63
CA CYS A 73 -3.46 -2.64 1.99
C CYS A 73 -2.29 -2.47 2.98
N ALA A 74 -1.17 -3.16 2.75
CA ALA A 74 0.04 -3.08 3.58
C ALA A 74 0.71 -1.70 3.53
N THR A 75 0.56 -0.96 2.42
CA THR A 75 1.13 0.39 2.24
C THR A 75 0.13 1.47 2.65
N ALA A 76 -1.17 1.22 2.48
CA ALA A 76 -2.24 2.18 2.75
C ALA A 76 -2.26 2.72 4.19
N LEU A 77 -2.17 1.84 5.20
CA LEU A 77 -2.23 2.28 6.60
C LEU A 77 -0.99 3.10 7.02
N PRO A 78 0.25 2.66 6.77
CA PRO A 78 1.44 3.48 6.99
C PRO A 78 1.39 4.82 6.24
N ALA A 79 1.00 4.82 4.95
CA ALA A 79 0.91 6.03 4.14
C ALA A 79 -0.13 7.02 4.69
N GLY A 80 -1.35 6.55 5.01
CA GLY A 80 -2.39 7.40 5.58
C GLY A 80 -2.00 7.98 6.93
N SER A 81 -1.39 7.17 7.79
CA SER A 81 -0.89 7.63 9.09
C SER A 81 0.26 8.63 8.97
N HIS A 82 1.12 8.44 7.98
CA HIS A 82 2.21 9.35 7.67
C HIS A 82 1.68 10.70 7.18
N ALA A 83 0.79 10.71 6.18
CA ALA A 83 0.18 11.94 5.69
C ALA A 83 -0.53 12.73 6.79
N ALA A 84 -1.28 12.05 7.68
CA ALA A 84 -1.87 12.70 8.85
C ALA A 84 -0.82 13.33 9.78
N SER A 85 0.32 12.66 9.98
CA SER A 85 1.42 13.18 10.80
C SER A 85 2.11 14.36 10.13
N SER A 86 2.26 14.34 8.81
CA SER A 86 2.81 15.44 7.99
C SER A 86 1.93 16.68 8.09
N ILE A 87 0.61 16.54 7.88
CA ILE A 87 -0.37 17.64 8.02
C ILE A 87 -0.31 18.25 9.42
N LEU A 88 -0.25 17.41 10.47
CA LEU A 88 -0.12 17.87 11.86
C LEU A 88 1.23 18.55 12.16
N ALA A 89 2.31 18.17 11.47
CA ALA A 89 3.59 18.82 11.58
C ALA A 89 3.54 20.22 10.95
N GLU A 90 3.02 20.32 9.73
CA GLU A 90 2.90 21.59 8.99
C GLU A 90 2.00 22.59 9.72
N THR A 91 0.86 22.15 10.25
CA THR A 91 -0.04 23.00 11.06
C THR A 91 0.66 23.58 12.30
N ARG A 92 1.75 22.96 12.76
CA ARG A 92 2.59 23.41 13.87
C ARG A 92 3.87 24.11 13.42
N GLY A 93 3.99 24.47 12.14
CA GLY A 93 5.17 25.11 11.56
C GLY A 93 6.40 24.21 11.50
N ARG A 94 6.24 22.88 11.54
CA ARG A 94 7.34 21.91 11.43
C ARG A 94 7.36 21.29 10.04
N GLN A 95 8.56 21.03 9.53
CA GLN A 95 8.74 20.35 8.25
C GLN A 95 8.39 18.85 8.38
N PRO A 96 7.59 18.28 7.47
CA PRO A 96 7.35 16.84 7.44
C PRO A 96 8.60 16.04 7.12
N GLU A 97 8.74 14.90 7.78
CA GLU A 97 9.74 13.88 7.45
C GLU A 97 9.29 13.07 6.23
N PRO A 98 10.21 12.44 5.48
CA PRO A 98 9.84 11.51 4.42
C PRO A 98 9.21 10.20 4.94
N LEU A 99 8.33 9.58 4.15
CA LEU A 99 7.77 8.26 4.41
C LEU A 99 8.89 7.23 4.47
N ARG A 100 8.96 6.53 5.60
CA ARG A 100 9.83 5.36 5.78
C ARG A 100 8.97 4.12 5.78
N PHE A 101 9.14 3.28 4.77
CA PHE A 101 8.45 2.01 4.63
C PHE A 101 9.33 0.99 3.91
N ARG A 102 9.24 -0.27 4.34
CA ARG A 102 9.84 -1.43 3.68
C ARG A 102 8.88 -2.61 3.70
N PHE A 103 8.95 -3.45 2.66
CA PHE A 103 8.23 -4.72 2.68
C PHE A 103 8.93 -5.74 3.60
N VAL A 104 8.12 -6.64 4.15
CA VAL A 104 8.58 -7.70 5.08
C VAL A 104 7.97 -9.05 4.73
N VAL A 105 6.67 -9.06 4.43
CA VAL A 105 5.95 -10.27 4.01
C VAL A 105 4.92 -9.98 2.93
N GLN A 106 4.65 -11.00 2.09
CA GLN A 106 3.46 -11.09 1.25
C GLN A 106 2.60 -12.26 1.72
N CYS A 107 1.28 -12.07 1.73
CA CYS A 107 0.34 -13.05 2.25
C CYS A 107 -0.68 -13.42 1.19
N VAL A 108 -0.85 -14.71 0.92
CA VAL A 108 -1.87 -15.26 0.02
C VAL A 108 -2.71 -16.27 0.79
N SER A 109 -4.03 -16.19 0.68
CA SER A 109 -4.95 -17.18 1.29
C SER A 109 -5.28 -18.25 0.26
N LEU A 110 -5.22 -19.52 0.65
CA LEU A 110 -5.56 -20.68 -0.18
C LEU A 110 -6.78 -21.38 0.43
N GLY A 111 -7.90 -20.67 0.49
CA GLY A 111 -9.10 -21.10 1.22
C GLY A 111 -9.01 -20.84 2.73
N ARG A 112 -9.95 -21.43 3.50
CA ARG A 112 -10.12 -21.13 4.94
C ARG A 112 -9.05 -21.77 5.84
N ARG A 113 -8.38 -22.82 5.38
CA ARG A 113 -7.49 -23.66 6.18
C ARG A 113 -6.05 -23.72 5.66
N ASP A 114 -5.76 -23.01 4.58
CA ASP A 114 -4.44 -22.98 3.98
C ASP A 114 -4.08 -21.56 3.50
N GLY A 115 -2.80 -21.30 3.36
CA GLY A 115 -2.26 -20.02 2.95
C GLY A 115 -0.75 -20.04 2.85
N LEU A 116 -0.22 -18.92 2.38
CA LEU A 116 1.19 -18.70 2.15
C LEU A 116 1.57 -17.33 2.72
N ILE A 117 2.60 -17.30 3.55
CA ILE A 117 3.26 -16.05 3.97
C ILE A 117 4.71 -16.12 3.48
N GLN A 118 4.98 -15.38 2.41
CA GLN A 118 6.26 -15.25 1.75
C GLN A 118 7.07 -14.18 2.48
N LEU A 119 8.25 -14.50 2.97
CA LEU A 119 9.17 -13.46 3.44
C LEU A 119 9.76 -12.74 2.23
N VAL A 120 9.85 -11.42 2.30
CA VAL A 120 10.38 -10.59 1.20
C VAL A 120 11.53 -9.70 1.68
N ARG A 121 12.31 -9.18 0.73
CA ARG A 121 13.26 -8.08 0.96
C ARG A 121 12.49 -6.75 1.05
N ALA A 122 13.23 -5.68 1.34
CA ALA A 122 12.65 -4.35 1.50
C ALA A 122 11.94 -3.84 0.23
N ASP A 123 12.43 -4.27 -0.94
CA ASP A 123 11.93 -4.01 -2.30
C ASP A 123 10.84 -4.99 -2.77
N ASP A 124 10.24 -5.74 -1.84
CA ASP A 124 9.21 -6.75 -2.09
C ASP A 124 9.67 -8.02 -2.85
N SER A 125 10.96 -8.14 -3.20
CA SER A 125 11.46 -9.35 -3.86
C SER A 125 11.42 -10.57 -2.93
N PRO A 126 11.04 -11.77 -3.41
CA PRO A 126 10.88 -12.95 -2.57
C PRO A 126 12.20 -13.46 -2.00
N ARG A 127 12.13 -14.00 -0.78
CA ARG A 127 13.19 -14.80 -0.15
C ARG A 127 12.83 -16.28 -0.20
N GLU A 128 13.77 -17.18 0.06
CA GLU A 128 13.50 -18.63 0.04
C GLU A 128 12.55 -19.08 1.16
N ARG A 129 12.47 -18.31 2.25
CA ARG A 129 11.67 -18.65 3.42
C ARG A 129 10.19 -18.36 3.19
N VAL A 130 9.38 -19.40 3.28
CA VAL A 130 7.92 -19.34 3.11
C VAL A 130 7.23 -20.12 4.23
N LEU A 131 6.28 -19.49 4.91
CA LEU A 131 5.36 -20.19 5.80
C LEU A 131 4.13 -20.65 5.01
N ARG A 132 3.73 -21.91 5.17
CA ARG A 132 2.63 -22.54 4.42
C ARG A 132 1.64 -23.23 5.35
N GLY A 133 0.49 -23.66 4.84
CA GLY A 133 -0.46 -24.48 5.60
C GLY A 133 -1.36 -23.67 6.53
N GLY A 134 -2.04 -24.38 7.44
CA GLY A 134 -2.97 -23.77 8.39
C GLY A 134 -2.35 -22.74 9.34
N LEU A 135 -1.04 -22.78 9.58
CA LEU A 135 -0.36 -21.75 10.36
C LEU A 135 -0.32 -20.40 9.62
N ALA A 136 -0.08 -20.41 8.30
CA ALA A 136 -0.18 -19.21 7.46
C ALA A 136 -1.62 -18.67 7.44
N ALA A 137 -2.61 -19.56 7.30
CA ALA A 137 -4.03 -19.17 7.33
C ALA A 137 -4.42 -18.47 8.65
N ARG A 138 -4.00 -19.03 9.79
CA ARG A 138 -4.25 -18.43 11.12
C ARG A 138 -3.55 -17.09 11.31
N ALA A 139 -2.30 -16.97 10.84
CA ALA A 139 -1.56 -15.72 10.89
C ALA A 139 -2.25 -14.62 10.06
N LYS A 140 -2.68 -14.94 8.84
CA LYS A 140 -3.44 -14.00 7.99
C LYS A 140 -4.76 -13.59 8.64
N GLU A 141 -5.52 -14.53 9.20
CA GLU A 141 -6.79 -14.24 9.88
C GLU A 141 -6.59 -13.26 11.04
N ARG A 142 -5.47 -13.36 11.77
CA ARG A 142 -5.13 -12.41 12.82
C ARG A 142 -4.90 -10.99 12.29
N VAL A 143 -4.21 -10.84 11.16
CA VAL A 143 -4.01 -9.53 10.49
C VAL A 143 -5.35 -8.90 10.11
N VAL A 144 -6.26 -9.69 9.54
CA VAL A 144 -7.61 -9.21 9.19
C VAL A 144 -8.35 -8.73 10.45
N ARG A 145 -8.37 -9.55 11.51
CA ARG A 145 -9.05 -9.18 12.76
C ARG A 145 -8.44 -7.97 13.46
N SER A 146 -7.14 -7.72 13.32
CA SER A 146 -6.49 -6.55 13.94
C SER A 146 -6.73 -5.26 13.17
N THR A 147 -7.22 -5.31 11.92
CA THR A 147 -7.32 -4.15 11.02
C THR A 147 -8.11 -2.99 11.63
N VAL A 148 -9.30 -3.25 12.18
CA VAL A 148 -10.15 -2.19 12.77
C VAL A 148 -9.49 -1.55 13.99
N SER A 149 -8.83 -2.36 14.84
CA SER A 149 -8.11 -1.84 16.01
C SER A 149 -6.90 -0.99 15.60
N MET A 150 -6.18 -1.40 14.54
CA MET A 150 -5.07 -0.63 13.99
C MET A 150 -5.53 0.70 13.39
N LEU A 151 -6.64 0.72 12.65
CA LEU A 151 -7.24 1.94 12.13
C LEU A 151 -7.65 2.90 13.25
N ARG A 152 -8.27 2.38 14.32
CA ARG A 152 -8.62 3.19 15.50
C ARG A 152 -7.40 3.77 16.19
N LEU A 153 -6.31 3.02 16.28
CA LEU A 153 -5.05 3.51 16.84
C LEU A 153 -4.45 4.60 15.95
N ALA A 154 -4.39 4.38 14.64
CA ALA A 154 -3.89 5.35 13.67
C ALA A 154 -4.69 6.66 13.71
N ALA A 155 -6.02 6.59 13.78
CA ALA A 155 -6.88 7.77 13.88
C ALA A 155 -6.66 8.58 15.17
N ARG A 156 -6.34 7.91 16.29
CA ARG A 156 -6.11 8.58 17.59
C ARG A 156 -4.68 9.09 17.75
N ARG A 157 -3.70 8.35 17.22
CA ARG A 157 -2.26 8.60 17.40
C ARG A 157 -1.50 8.18 16.13
N PRO A 158 -1.56 8.97 15.06
CA PRO A 158 -0.92 8.61 13.79
C PRO A 158 0.60 8.44 13.92
N GLY A 159 1.26 9.22 14.79
CA GLY A 159 2.69 9.08 15.08
C GLY A 159 3.08 7.77 15.80
N ALA A 160 2.13 6.97 16.28
CA ALA A 160 2.41 5.68 16.91
C ALA A 160 2.46 4.51 15.91
N VAL A 161 1.93 4.69 14.70
CA VAL A 161 1.89 3.64 13.67
C VAL A 161 3.30 3.16 13.26
N PRO A 162 4.31 4.04 13.06
CA PRO A 162 5.67 3.60 12.75
C PRO A 162 6.36 2.80 13.86
N LEU A 163 5.83 2.81 15.09
CA LEU A 163 6.37 2.04 16.22
C LEU A 163 5.88 0.57 16.21
N ILE A 164 4.90 0.25 15.37
CA ILE A 164 4.35 -1.10 15.27
C ILE A 164 5.31 -1.96 14.45
N PRO A 165 5.76 -3.13 14.95
CA PRO A 165 6.65 -4.00 14.20
C PRO A 165 6.11 -4.33 12.81
N GLY A 166 6.90 -4.05 11.77
CA GLY A 166 6.53 -4.29 10.37
C GLY A 166 5.73 -3.17 9.70
N MET A 167 5.53 -2.03 10.36
CA MET A 167 4.84 -0.85 9.81
C MET A 167 5.81 0.32 9.50
N SER A 168 7.13 0.08 9.57
CA SER A 168 8.22 1.03 9.31
C SER A 168 9.32 0.42 8.45
#